data_AF-A0A5N7ZZF5-F1
#
_entry.id   AF-A0A5N7ZZF5-F1
#
_cell.length_a   1.000
_cell.length_b   1.000
_cell.length_c   1.000
_cell.angle_alpha   90.00
_cell.angle_beta   90.00
_cell.angle_gamma   90.00
#
_symmetry.space_group_name_H-M   'P 1'
#
loop_
_entity.id
_entity.type
_entity.pdbx_description
1 polymer ?
#
loop_
_entity_poly.entity_id
_entity_poly.type
_entity_poly.pdbx_seq_one_letter_code
_entity_poly.pdbx_strand_id
1 'polypeptide(L)'
;MDETLTKLALDYHAYPTPGKISVTPTKTLANQDDLSLAYSPGVAAACMAIFDQGDDAASKYTSRGNLVGVITNGTAVLGLGNIGPLAAKPVMEGKGCLFKKFAGIDVFDIELAENDPDKLVDIIAALEPTLGGVNLEDIKAPECFYIEKKLRERMKIPVFHDDQHGTA
;
A
#
# COMPACT_ATOMS: atom_id res chain seq x y z
N MET A 1 4.30 26.37 -13.31
CA MET A 1 3.65 25.30 -14.10
C MET A 1 2.77 25.99 -15.12
N ASP A 2 2.73 25.52 -16.37
CA ASP A 2 1.78 26.03 -17.37
C ASP A 2 0.33 25.87 -16.83
N GLU A 3 -0.50 26.91 -16.97
CA GLU A 3 -1.90 26.90 -16.50
C GLU A 3 -2.70 25.81 -17.21
N THR A 4 -2.38 25.55 -18.48
CA THR A 4 -2.99 24.48 -19.28
C THR A 4 -2.68 23.11 -18.67
N LEU A 5 -1.41 22.85 -18.35
CA LEU A 5 -0.98 21.59 -17.74
C LEU A 5 -1.60 21.39 -16.35
N THR A 6 -1.74 22.46 -15.58
CA THR A 6 -2.35 22.41 -14.23
C THR A 6 -3.80 21.98 -14.31
N LYS A 7 -4.57 22.58 -15.23
CA LYS A 7 -5.97 22.18 -15.44
C LYS A 7 -6.07 20.72 -15.89
N LEU A 8 -5.24 20.29 -16.84
CA LEU A 8 -5.25 18.91 -17.34
C LEU A 8 -4.93 17.90 -16.24
N ALA A 9 -3.97 18.19 -15.36
CA ALA A 9 -3.64 17.32 -14.23
C ALA A 9 -4.81 17.20 -13.25
N LEU A 10 -5.44 18.32 -12.88
CA LEU A 10 -6.60 18.31 -11.97
C LEU A 10 -7.79 17.57 -12.58
N ASP A 11 -8.10 17.82 -13.86
CA ASP A 11 -9.19 17.12 -14.55
C ASP A 11 -8.93 15.60 -14.62
N TYR A 12 -7.68 15.19 -14.88
CA TYR A 12 -7.27 13.78 -14.88
C TYR A 12 -7.49 13.09 -13.53
N HIS A 13 -7.29 13.79 -12.42
CA HIS A 13 -7.52 13.26 -11.08
C HIS A 13 -8.99 13.28 -10.63
N ALA A 14 -9.83 14.12 -11.23
CA ALA A 14 -11.20 14.34 -10.81
C ALA A 14 -12.24 13.55 -11.62
N TYR A 15 -12.00 13.33 -12.92
CA TYR A 15 -13.02 12.83 -13.83
C TYR A 15 -12.58 11.62 -14.65
N PRO A 16 -13.54 10.74 -15.03
CA PRO A 16 -14.95 10.74 -14.63
C PRO A 16 -15.20 10.26 -13.19
N THR A 17 -14.19 9.65 -12.57
CA THR A 17 -14.21 9.18 -11.19
C THR A 17 -12.97 9.73 -10.48
N PRO A 18 -13.10 10.29 -9.27
CA PRO A 18 -11.95 10.79 -8.53
C PRO A 18 -10.93 9.71 -8.17
N GLY A 19 -9.65 10.10 -8.16
CA GLY A 19 -8.53 9.22 -7.80
C GLY A 19 -8.09 8.32 -8.97
N LYS A 20 -7.03 7.54 -8.73
CA LYS A 20 -6.38 6.73 -9.79
C LYS A 20 -6.48 5.23 -9.56
N ILE A 21 -7.03 4.80 -8.44
CA ILE A 21 -7.08 3.39 -8.02
C ILE A 21 -8.50 2.98 -7.63
N SER A 22 -8.76 1.67 -7.68
CA SER A 22 -10.02 1.07 -7.21
C SER A 22 -9.76 -0.36 -6.74
N VAL A 23 -10.65 -0.87 -5.88
CA VAL A 23 -10.64 -2.28 -5.46
C VAL A 23 -11.70 -3.02 -6.25
N THR A 24 -11.30 -4.06 -6.97
CA THR A 24 -12.21 -4.89 -7.78
C THR A 24 -12.11 -6.35 -7.35
N PRO A 25 -13.23 -7.04 -7.07
CA PRO A 25 -13.21 -8.47 -6.74
C PRO A 25 -12.62 -9.32 -7.87
N THR A 26 -11.82 -10.32 -7.53
CA THR A 26 -11.20 -11.25 -8.49
C THR A 26 -12.02 -12.53 -8.71
N LYS A 27 -13.04 -12.76 -7.88
CA LYS A 27 -13.93 -13.93 -7.93
C LYS A 27 -15.34 -13.49 -8.30
N THR A 28 -16.05 -14.32 -9.04
CA THR A 28 -17.47 -14.10 -9.38
C THR A 28 -18.30 -14.06 -8.11
N LEU A 29 -19.31 -13.19 -8.08
CA LEU A 29 -20.29 -13.05 -7.01
C LEU A 29 -21.71 -13.01 -7.60
N ALA A 30 -22.04 -13.95 -8.48
CA ALA A 30 -23.25 -13.88 -9.31
C ALA A 30 -24.46 -14.59 -8.70
N ASN A 31 -24.24 -15.50 -7.76
CA ASN A 31 -25.30 -16.35 -7.19
C ASN A 31 -25.03 -16.67 -5.70
N GLN A 32 -25.95 -17.41 -5.08
CA GLN A 32 -25.86 -17.79 -3.67
C GLN A 32 -24.67 -18.69 -3.35
N ASP A 33 -24.31 -19.60 -4.25
CA ASP A 33 -23.17 -20.49 -4.07
C ASP A 33 -21.87 -19.68 -4.04
N ASP A 34 -21.68 -18.76 -4.99
CA ASP A 34 -20.54 -17.83 -5.02
C ASP A 34 -20.43 -17.02 -3.72
N LEU A 35 -21.55 -16.48 -3.23
CA LEU A 35 -21.59 -15.72 -1.98
C LEU A 35 -21.25 -16.59 -0.77
N SER A 36 -21.71 -17.84 -0.75
CA SER A 36 -21.42 -18.80 0.32
C SER A 36 -19.95 -19.19 0.38
N LEU A 37 -19.23 -19.13 -0.74
CA LEU A 37 -17.79 -19.39 -0.82
C LEU A 37 -16.95 -18.14 -0.53
N ALA A 38 -17.36 -16.98 -1.06
CA ALA A 38 -16.67 -15.71 -0.84
C ALA A 38 -16.80 -15.23 0.61
N TYR A 39 -17.87 -15.63 1.30
CA TYR A 39 -18.13 -15.25 2.68
C TYR A 39 -18.65 -16.45 3.49
N SER A 40 -19.58 -16.22 4.42
CA SER A 40 -20.11 -17.26 5.28
C SER A 40 -21.03 -18.23 4.52
N PRO A 41 -20.95 -19.54 4.79
CA PRO A 41 -20.05 -20.19 5.76
C PRO A 41 -18.68 -20.59 5.19
N GLY A 42 -18.48 -20.58 3.86
CA GLY A 42 -17.33 -21.19 3.18
C GLY A 42 -15.98 -20.54 3.50
N VAL A 43 -15.94 -19.23 3.73
CA VAL A 43 -14.71 -18.49 4.07
C VAL A 43 -14.00 -19.07 5.32
N ALA A 44 -14.76 -19.70 6.22
CA ALA A 44 -14.21 -20.34 7.42
C ALA A 44 -13.16 -21.40 7.10
N ALA A 45 -13.29 -22.11 5.97
CA ALA A 45 -12.30 -23.10 5.55
C ALA A 45 -10.94 -22.47 5.25
N ALA A 46 -10.90 -21.32 4.58
CA ALA A 46 -9.66 -20.58 4.32
C ALA A 46 -9.08 -20.01 5.63
N CYS A 47 -9.92 -19.46 6.51
CA CYS A 47 -9.48 -18.96 7.83
C CYS A 47 -8.82 -20.06 8.68
N MET A 48 -9.44 -21.24 8.78
CA MET A 48 -8.88 -22.35 9.55
C MET A 48 -7.61 -22.92 8.91
N ALA A 49 -7.53 -22.98 7.58
CA ALA A 49 -6.30 -23.38 6.90
C ALA A 49 -5.13 -22.42 7.23
N ILE A 50 -5.38 -21.11 7.28
CA ILE A 50 -4.37 -20.11 7.69
C ILE A 50 -4.02 -20.26 9.17
N PHE A 51 -4.99 -20.49 10.03
CA PHE A 51 -4.75 -20.74 11.45
C PHE A 51 -3.82 -21.95 11.67
N ASP A 52 -4.03 -23.04 10.92
CA ASP A 52 -3.26 -24.28 11.07
C ASP A 52 -1.88 -24.24 10.38
N GLN A 53 -1.76 -23.54 9.23
CA GLN A 53 -0.59 -23.61 8.35
C GLN A 53 0.22 -22.30 8.28
N GLY A 54 -0.30 -21.19 8.80
CA GLY A 54 0.40 -19.91 8.87
C GLY A 54 0.61 -19.23 7.51
N ASP A 55 1.81 -18.68 7.31
CA ASP A 55 2.10 -17.71 6.24
C ASP A 55 1.98 -18.28 4.82
N ASP A 56 2.38 -19.54 4.61
CA ASP A 56 2.24 -20.21 3.31
C ASP A 56 0.77 -20.30 2.87
N ALA A 57 -0.13 -20.63 3.80
CA ALA A 57 -1.55 -20.66 3.54
C ALA A 57 -2.12 -19.24 3.37
N ALA A 58 -1.64 -18.26 4.13
CA ALA A 58 -2.04 -16.86 3.95
C ALA A 58 -1.68 -16.35 2.55
N SER A 59 -0.46 -16.63 2.08
CA SER A 59 0.00 -16.30 0.74
C SER A 59 -0.82 -17.01 -0.36
N LYS A 60 -1.21 -18.26 -0.11
CA LYS A 60 -1.98 -19.07 -1.07
C LYS A 60 -3.47 -18.70 -1.16
N TYR A 61 -4.11 -18.40 -0.04
CA TYR A 61 -5.58 -18.24 0.02
C TYR A 61 -6.04 -16.77 0.12
N THR A 62 -5.11 -15.82 0.11
CA THR A 62 -5.42 -14.38 0.14
C THR A 62 -4.62 -13.61 -0.91
N SER A 63 -4.88 -12.31 -1.05
CA SER A 63 -4.09 -11.42 -1.89
C SER A 63 -2.73 -11.06 -1.29
N ARG A 64 -2.44 -11.46 -0.04
CA ARG A 64 -1.24 -11.05 0.71
C ARG A 64 0.05 -11.21 -0.08
N GLY A 65 0.23 -12.35 -0.76
CA GLY A 65 1.46 -12.64 -1.52
C GLY A 65 1.76 -11.67 -2.68
N ASN A 66 0.76 -10.95 -3.19
CA ASN A 66 0.90 -9.96 -4.26
C ASN A 66 0.65 -8.50 -3.79
N LEU A 67 0.34 -8.31 -2.51
CA LEU A 67 -0.12 -7.01 -1.99
C LEU A 67 1.04 -6.27 -1.31
N VAL A 68 1.37 -5.09 -1.81
CA VAL A 68 2.38 -4.19 -1.23
C VAL A 68 1.70 -2.98 -0.60
N GLY A 69 2.13 -2.60 0.59
CA GLY A 69 1.75 -1.32 1.20
C GLY A 69 2.69 -0.22 0.73
N VAL A 70 2.21 0.77 0.00
CA VAL A 70 2.94 2.01 -0.28
C VAL A 70 2.62 2.99 0.85
N ILE A 71 3.59 3.24 1.73
CA ILE A 71 3.35 3.93 3.00
C ILE A 71 4.16 5.22 3.07
N THR A 72 3.49 6.30 3.42
CA THR A 72 4.09 7.63 3.62
C THR A 72 3.50 8.33 4.83
N ASN A 73 4.19 9.35 5.34
CA ASN A 73 3.60 10.37 6.21
C ASN A 73 3.53 11.77 5.55
N GLY A 74 3.91 11.86 4.27
CA GLY A 74 3.84 13.09 3.47
C GLY A 74 4.84 14.17 3.88
N THR A 75 5.94 13.79 4.54
CA THR A 75 6.94 14.75 5.05
C THR A 75 8.01 15.16 4.04
N ALA A 76 8.15 14.43 2.93
CA ALA A 76 9.10 14.73 1.86
C ALA A 76 8.53 14.44 0.47
N VAL A 77 7.31 14.92 0.19
CA VAL A 77 6.61 14.63 -1.07
C VAL A 77 7.32 15.29 -2.24
N LEU A 78 8.01 14.51 -3.07
CA LEU A 78 8.74 15.00 -4.25
C LEU A 78 9.63 16.22 -3.90
N GLY A 79 9.61 17.26 -4.72
CA GLY A 79 10.24 18.56 -4.43
C GLY A 79 9.37 19.53 -3.62
N LEU A 80 8.21 19.09 -3.12
CA LEU A 80 7.24 19.94 -2.40
C LEU A 80 7.51 19.96 -0.89
N GLY A 81 8.27 18.99 -0.39
CA GLY A 81 8.62 18.89 1.03
C GLY A 81 7.45 18.38 1.87
N ASN A 82 7.35 18.90 3.10
CA ASN A 82 6.32 18.47 4.03
C ASN A 82 4.98 19.17 3.74
N ILE A 83 4.13 18.51 2.98
CA ILE A 83 2.76 18.94 2.66
C ILE A 83 1.70 18.10 3.38
N GLY A 84 2.14 17.13 4.17
CA GLY A 84 1.30 16.26 4.98
C GLY A 84 0.68 15.10 4.21
N PRO A 85 0.14 14.11 4.94
CA PRO A 85 -0.31 12.83 4.39
C PRO A 85 -1.43 12.98 3.35
N LEU A 86 -2.42 13.84 3.61
CA LEU A 86 -3.55 13.98 2.70
C LEU A 86 -3.13 14.54 1.33
N ALA A 87 -2.19 15.49 1.32
CA ALA A 87 -1.68 16.06 0.07
C ALA A 87 -0.69 15.13 -0.65
N ALA A 88 -0.12 14.15 0.05
CA ALA A 88 0.73 13.11 -0.53
C ALA A 88 -0.08 12.05 -1.30
N LYS A 89 -1.36 11.85 -0.95
CA LYS A 89 -2.21 10.80 -1.52
C LYS A 89 -2.17 10.67 -3.04
N PRO A 90 -2.26 11.74 -3.85
CA PRO A 90 -2.17 11.62 -5.30
C PRO A 90 -0.84 11.02 -5.77
N VAL A 91 0.27 11.24 -5.07
CA VAL A 91 1.57 10.64 -5.41
C VAL A 91 1.55 9.14 -5.12
N MET A 92 1.04 8.75 -3.95
CA MET A 92 0.97 7.35 -3.51
C MET A 92 0.06 6.50 -4.41
N GLU A 93 -1.13 7.01 -4.76
CA GLU A 93 -1.98 6.36 -5.77
C GLU A 93 -1.24 6.18 -7.11
N GLY A 94 -0.40 7.17 -7.47
CA GLY A 94 0.45 7.11 -8.66
C GLY A 94 1.44 5.97 -8.61
N LYS A 95 2.14 5.81 -7.48
CA LYS A 95 3.04 4.66 -7.24
C LYS A 95 2.28 3.34 -7.35
N GLY A 96 1.07 3.25 -6.79
CA GLY A 96 0.18 2.10 -6.96
C GLY A 96 -0.11 1.78 -8.43
N CYS A 97 -0.43 2.79 -9.25
CA CYS A 97 -0.61 2.60 -10.69
C CYS A 97 0.64 2.06 -11.38
N LEU A 98 1.83 2.53 -11.00
CA LEU A 98 3.10 2.09 -11.59
C LEU A 98 3.40 0.63 -11.22
N PHE A 99 3.29 0.26 -9.93
CA PHE A 99 3.43 -1.12 -9.47
C PHE A 99 2.51 -2.06 -10.23
N LYS A 100 1.23 -1.70 -10.36
CA LYS A 100 0.25 -2.55 -11.04
C LYS A 100 0.54 -2.65 -12.53
N LYS A 101 0.81 -1.52 -13.19
CA LYS A 101 0.98 -1.46 -14.65
C LYS A 101 2.24 -2.19 -15.13
N PHE A 102 3.34 -2.07 -14.40
CA PHE A 102 4.65 -2.54 -14.85
C PHE A 102 5.09 -3.85 -14.20
N ALA A 103 4.63 -4.17 -12.99
CA ALA A 103 5.03 -5.38 -12.27
C ALA A 103 3.85 -6.31 -11.93
N GLY A 104 2.60 -5.92 -12.17
CA GLY A 104 1.42 -6.72 -11.82
C GLY A 104 1.12 -6.78 -10.32
N ILE A 105 1.85 -6.00 -9.51
CA ILE A 105 1.74 -5.95 -8.05
C ILE A 105 0.50 -5.15 -7.64
N ASP A 106 -0.28 -5.67 -6.69
CA ASP A 106 -1.40 -4.95 -6.09
C ASP A 106 -0.90 -4.06 -4.96
N VAL A 107 -1.50 -2.88 -4.81
CA VAL A 107 -1.06 -1.89 -3.83
C VAL A 107 -2.23 -1.37 -3.00
N PHE A 108 -1.99 -1.21 -1.70
CA PHE A 108 -2.70 -0.22 -0.89
C PHE A 108 -1.77 0.94 -0.58
N ASP A 109 -2.20 2.14 -0.92
CA ASP A 109 -1.59 3.39 -0.48
C ASP A 109 -2.09 3.72 0.94
N ILE A 110 -1.16 4.05 1.83
CA ILE A 110 -1.42 4.27 3.25
C ILE A 110 -0.70 5.55 3.69
N GLU A 111 -1.45 6.63 3.78
CA GLU A 111 -0.96 7.92 4.25
C GLU A 111 -1.20 8.08 5.76
N LEU A 112 -0.13 8.01 6.56
CA LEU A 112 -0.18 8.06 8.02
C LEU A 112 -0.04 9.50 8.54
N ALA A 113 -1.01 9.95 9.33
CA ALA A 113 -0.95 11.23 10.05
C ALA A 113 -0.14 11.13 11.35
N GLU A 114 1.10 10.69 11.25
CA GLU A 114 2.04 10.55 12.38
C GLU A 114 3.46 10.94 11.94
N ASN A 115 4.16 11.67 12.81
CA ASN A 115 5.52 12.17 12.56
C ASN A 115 6.54 11.60 13.55
N ASP A 116 6.10 10.96 14.63
CA ASP A 116 6.97 10.25 15.54
C ASP A 116 7.51 8.96 14.87
N PRO A 117 8.83 8.82 14.68
CA PRO A 117 9.40 7.68 13.97
C PRO A 117 9.14 6.33 14.67
N ASP A 118 9.13 6.28 15.99
CA ASP A 118 8.89 5.05 16.74
C ASP A 118 7.43 4.59 16.58
N LYS A 119 6.49 5.54 16.67
CA LYS A 119 5.08 5.23 16.41
C LYS A 119 4.82 4.83 14.97
N LEU A 120 5.49 5.46 14.00
CA LEU A 120 5.41 5.03 12.61
C LEU A 120 5.89 3.58 12.45
N VAL A 121 7.03 3.23 13.05
CA VAL A 121 7.53 1.85 13.05
C VAL A 121 6.50 0.90 13.66
N ASP A 122 5.87 1.26 14.78
CA ASP A 122 4.85 0.44 15.44
C ASP A 122 3.61 0.24 14.55
N ILE A 123 3.09 1.33 13.97
CA ILE A 123 1.91 1.29 13.09
C ILE A 123 2.21 0.43 11.86
N ILE A 124 3.34 0.67 11.19
CA ILE A 124 3.70 -0.03 9.96
C ILE A 124 3.97 -1.51 10.23
N ALA A 125 4.69 -1.84 11.30
CA ALA A 125 4.94 -3.23 11.67
C ALA A 125 3.63 -3.98 12.00
N ALA A 126 2.63 -3.31 12.59
CA ALA A 126 1.33 -3.90 12.86
C ALA A 126 0.54 -4.29 11.59
N LEU A 127 0.90 -3.72 10.43
CA LEU A 127 0.27 -4.03 9.14
C LEU A 127 0.83 -5.29 8.47
N GLU A 128 1.92 -5.88 8.99
CA GLU A 128 2.58 -7.06 8.42
C GLU A 128 1.66 -8.25 8.07
N PRO A 129 0.61 -8.59 8.86
CA PRO A 129 -0.28 -9.68 8.50
C PRO A 129 -1.04 -9.44 7.19
N THR A 130 -1.30 -8.19 6.82
CA THR A 130 -2.04 -7.81 5.61
C THR A 130 -1.15 -7.81 4.37
N LEU A 131 0.13 -7.47 4.52
CA LEU A 131 1.00 -7.11 3.42
C LEU A 131 2.00 -8.22 3.09
N GLY A 132 2.29 -8.43 1.81
CA GLY A 132 3.41 -9.24 1.34
C GLY A 132 4.72 -8.46 1.23
N GLY A 133 4.66 -7.13 1.25
CA GLY A 133 5.82 -6.23 1.30
C GLY A 133 5.43 -4.80 1.65
N VAL A 134 6.42 -4.00 2.05
CA VAL A 134 6.26 -2.57 2.37
C VAL A 134 7.20 -1.76 1.49
N ASN A 135 6.65 -0.73 0.85
CA ASN A 135 7.37 0.31 0.15
C ASN A 135 7.18 1.64 0.90
N LEU A 136 8.22 2.10 1.59
CA LEU A 136 8.26 3.42 2.20
C LEU A 136 8.54 4.48 1.15
N GLU A 137 7.78 5.58 1.20
CA GLU A 137 7.80 6.62 0.18
C GLU A 137 7.69 8.02 0.80
N ASP A 138 8.44 9.00 0.29
CA ASP A 138 8.27 10.42 0.62
C ASP A 138 8.32 10.72 2.14
N ILE A 139 9.16 9.98 2.89
CA ILE A 139 9.45 10.22 4.31
C ILE A 139 10.78 10.97 4.43
N LYS A 140 10.80 12.08 5.17
CA LYS A 140 11.99 12.94 5.24
C LYS A 140 13.19 12.26 5.90
N ALA A 141 14.38 12.64 5.44
CA ALA A 141 15.62 12.35 6.13
C ALA A 141 15.77 13.23 7.41
N PRO A 142 16.50 12.76 8.45
CA PRO A 142 17.15 11.45 8.56
C PRO A 142 16.22 10.33 9.07
N GLU A 143 14.96 10.64 9.35
CA GLU A 143 14.00 9.73 10.00
C GLU A 143 13.70 8.49 9.15
N CYS A 144 13.63 8.65 7.82
CA CYS A 144 13.42 7.54 6.90
C CYS A 144 14.43 6.39 7.05
N PHE A 145 15.71 6.69 7.26
CA PHE A 145 16.76 5.69 7.48
C PHE A 145 16.54 4.89 8.76
N TYR A 146 16.12 5.58 9.83
CA TYR A 146 15.81 4.94 11.11
C TYR A 146 14.60 4.02 10.98
N ILE A 147 13.52 4.53 10.38
CA ILE A 147 12.27 3.80 10.18
C ILE A 147 12.49 2.54 9.35
N GLU A 148 13.16 2.68 8.19
CA GLU A 148 13.45 1.53 7.31
C GLU A 148 14.27 0.47 8.04
N LYS A 149 15.36 0.88 8.72
CA LYS A 149 16.20 -0.05 9.47
C LYS A 149 15.40 -0.81 10.52
N LYS A 150 14.58 -0.11 11.31
CA LYS A 150 13.77 -0.72 12.36
C LYS A 150 12.70 -1.66 11.84
N LEU A 151 12.07 -1.31 10.72
CA LEU A 151 11.09 -2.18 10.08
C LEU A 151 11.76 -3.43 9.50
N ARG A 152 12.91 -3.30 8.86
CA ARG A 152 13.70 -4.46 8.38
C ARG A 152 14.19 -5.38 9.50
N GLU A 153 14.46 -4.84 10.68
CA GLU A 153 14.82 -5.63 11.87
C GLU A 153 13.61 -6.38 12.46
N ARG A 154 12.41 -5.80 12.37
CA ARG A 154 11.21 -6.29 13.07
C ARG A 154 10.31 -7.18 12.21
N MET A 155 10.17 -6.86 10.93
CA MET A 155 9.21 -7.49 10.04
C MET A 155 9.80 -8.69 9.30
N LYS A 156 8.97 -9.68 8.98
CA LYS A 156 9.38 -10.87 8.19
C LYS A 156 9.13 -10.72 6.69
N ILE A 157 8.53 -9.62 6.27
CA ILE A 157 8.32 -9.27 4.86
C ILE A 157 9.37 -8.27 4.38
N PRO A 158 9.64 -8.19 3.06
CA PRO A 158 10.51 -7.17 2.51
C PRO A 158 10.01 -5.76 2.84
N VAL A 159 10.92 -4.92 3.32
CA VAL A 159 10.72 -3.49 3.50
C VAL A 159 11.76 -2.77 2.65
N PHE A 160 11.30 -1.87 1.79
CA PHE A 160 12.10 -1.11 0.85
C PHE A 160 11.74 0.37 0.93
N HIS A 161 12.70 1.25 0.71
CA HIS A 161 12.48 2.69 0.60
C HIS A 161 12.90 3.19 -0.78
N ASP A 162 11.94 3.62 -1.61
CA ASP A 162 12.19 3.90 -3.02
C ASP A 162 13.14 5.08 -3.22
N ASP A 163 12.94 6.19 -2.48
CA ASP A 163 13.77 7.39 -2.66
C ASP A 163 15.27 7.16 -2.33
N GLN A 164 15.58 6.17 -1.49
CA GLN A 164 16.95 5.87 -1.09
C GLN A 164 17.65 4.92 -2.06
N HIS A 165 16.96 3.87 -2.50
CA HIS A 165 17.58 2.76 -3.25
C HIS A 165 17.19 2.74 -4.73
N GLY A 166 16.03 3.30 -5.10
CA GLY A 166 15.57 3.39 -6.49
C GLY A 166 16.30 4.45 -7.31
N THR A 167 16.91 5.43 -6.64
CA THR A 167 17.71 6.52 -7.24
C THR A 167 19.23 6.27 -7.21
N ALA A 168 19.68 5.21 -6.52
CA ALA A 168 21.09 4.84 -6.36
C ALA A 168 21.54 3.85 -7.44
#